data_AF-A0A699XDT1-F1
#
_entry.id   AF-A0A699XDT1-F1
#
_cell.length_a   1.000
_cell.length_b   1.000
_cell.length_c   1.000
_cell.angle_alpha   90.00
_cell.angle_beta   90.00
_cell.angle_gamma   90.00
#
_symmetry.space_group_name_H-M   'P 1'
#
loop_
_entity.id
_entity.type
_entity.pdbx_description
1 polymer ?
#
loop_
_entity_poly.entity_id
_entity_poly.type
_entity_poly.pdbx_seq_one_letter_code
_entity_poly.pdbx_strand_id
1 'polypeptide(L)' 'TVGHEAAYGMTWKTLMKMMTDKYYPRNEIKKLEMELWDLKVKATDLASYTQRFQELALLCGRMFSEEAD' A
#
# COMPACT_ATOMS: atom_id res chain seq x y z
N THR A 1 -48.60 4.48 -22.64
CA THR A 1 -47.36 5.28 -22.76
C THR A 1 -46.69 5.45 -21.40
N VAL A 2 -46.31 4.34 -20.75
CA VAL A 2 -45.54 4.35 -19.48
C VAL A 2 -44.18 3.75 -19.80
N GLY A 3 -43.30 4.55 -20.39
CA GLY A 3 -42.02 4.03 -20.90
C GLY A 3 -40.88 5.03 -21.01
N HIS A 4 -41.14 6.34 -20.89
CA HIS A 4 -40.09 7.37 -20.98
C HIS A 4 -39.83 8.11 -19.66
N GLU A 5 -40.85 8.27 -18.80
CA GLU A 5 -40.74 8.99 -17.52
C GLU A 5 -39.94 8.23 -16.44
N ALA A 6 -39.96 6.88 -16.46
CA ALA A 6 -39.20 6.08 -15.50
C ALA A 6 -37.68 6.10 -15.78
N ALA A 7 -37.29 6.35 -17.04
CA ALA A 7 -35.88 6.44 -17.44
C ALA A 7 -35.27 7.80 -17.10
N TYR A 8 -36.07 8.89 -17.17
CA TYR A 8 -35.65 10.25 -16.83
C TYR A 8 -35.77 10.61 -15.33
N GLY A 9 -36.30 9.70 -14.49
CA GLY A 9 -36.44 9.91 -13.05
C GLY A 9 -35.15 9.76 -12.23
N MET A 10 -34.04 9.32 -12.84
CA MET A 10 -32.77 9.20 -12.13
C MET A 10 -32.02 10.54 -12.14
N THR A 11 -31.83 11.14 -10.97
CA THR A 11 -31.04 12.37 -10.87
C THR A 11 -29.58 12.13 -11.27
N TRP A 12 -28.94 13.13 -11.86
CA TRP A 12 -27.50 13.11 -12.21
C TRP A 12 -26.60 12.66 -11.05
N LYS A 13 -26.97 13.03 -9.81
CA LYS A 13 -26.28 12.63 -8.58
C LYS A 13 -26.35 11.11 -8.34
N THR A 14 -27.49 10.48 -8.60
CA THR A 14 -27.66 9.02 -8.48
C THR A 14 -26.86 8.28 -9.53
N LEU A 15 -26.88 8.76 -10.78
CA LEU A 15 -26.09 8.19 -11.86
C LEU A 15 -24.59 8.26 -11.55
N MET A 16 -24.10 9.41 -11.09
CA MET A 16 -22.70 9.59 -10.71
C MET A 16 -22.30 8.66 -9.56
N LYS A 17 -23.16 8.50 -8.55
CA LYS A 17 -22.92 7.54 -7.45
C LYS A 17 -22.79 6.11 -7.97
N MET A 18 -23.67 5.66 -8.87
CA MET A 18 -23.59 4.32 -9.44
C MET A 18 -22.32 4.10 -10.27
N MET A 19 -21.91 5.11 -11.04
CA MET A 19 -20.65 5.07 -11.79
C MET A 19 -19.45 4.98 -10.83
N THR A 20 -19.42 5.76 -9.76
CA THR A 20 -18.38 5.69 -8.73
C THR A 20 -18.39 4.35 -8.01
N ASP A 21 -19.54 3.83 -7.60
CA ASP A 21 -19.61 2.54 -6.89
C ASP A 21 -19.17 1.38 -7.81
N LYS A 22 -19.45 1.44 -9.12
CA LYS A 22 -19.07 0.43 -10.11
C LYS A 22 -17.58 0.46 -10.48
N TYR A 23 -17.00 1.64 -10.65
CA TYR A 23 -15.65 1.82 -11.18
C TYR A 23 -14.61 2.27 -10.14
N TYR A 24 -15.05 2.81 -9.01
CA TYR A 24 -14.23 3.20 -7.87
C TYR A 24 -14.63 2.39 -6.62
N PRO A 25 -14.56 1.04 -6.67
CA PRO A 25 -14.92 0.20 -5.55
C PRO A 25 -14.00 0.48 -4.37
N ARG A 26 -14.56 1.12 -3.34
CA ARG A 26 -13.85 1.55 -2.13
C ARG A 26 -13.08 0.42 -1.44
N ASN A 27 -13.50 -0.83 -1.63
CA ASN A 27 -12.81 -2.01 -1.09
C ASN A 27 -11.48 -2.30 -1.80
N GLU A 28 -11.41 -2.17 -3.12
CA GLU A 28 -10.16 -2.39 -3.87
C GLU A 28 -9.13 -1.32 -3.52
N ILE A 29 -9.57 -0.08 -3.35
CA ILE A 29 -8.69 1.02 -2.95
C ILE A 29 -8.14 0.78 -1.54
N LYS A 30 -8.99 0.40 -0.59
CA LYS A 30 -8.53 0.02 0.76
C LYS A 30 -7.56 -1.15 0.73
N LYS A 31 -7.77 -2.12 -0.16
CA LYS A 31 -6.87 -3.26 -0.34
C LYS A 31 -5.51 -2.80 -0.85
N LEU A 32 -5.47 -1.94 -1.87
CA LEU A 32 -4.25 -1.36 -2.40
C LEU A 32 -3.52 -0.48 -1.36
N GLU A 33 -4.26 0.29 -0.55
CA GLU A 33 -3.68 1.07 0.56
C GLU A 33 -3.02 0.17 1.61
N MET A 34 -3.65 -0.94 1.98
CA MET A 34 -3.07 -1.92 2.91
C MET A 34 -1.86 -2.64 2.31
N GLU A 35 -1.91 -3.03 1.03
CA GLU A 35 -0.76 -3.63 0.33
C GLU A 35 0.41 -2.65 0.26
N LEU A 36 0.16 -1.37 -0.06
CA LEU A 36 1.19 -0.33 -0.08
C LEU A 36 1.78 -0.10 1.31
N TRP A 37 0.95 -0.13 2.35
CA TRP A 37 1.41 -0.01 3.74
C TRP A 37 2.30 -1.20 4.15
N ASP A 38 1.89 -2.44 3.86
CA ASP A 38 2.68 -3.65 4.12
C ASP A 38 4.01 -3.63 3.35
N LEU A 39 3.99 -3.21 2.08
CA LEU A 39 5.20 -3.05 1.26
C LEU A 39 6.15 -2.01 1.86
N LYS A 40 5.64 -0.86 2.35
CA LYS A 40 6.45 0.16 3.00
C LYS A 40 7.05 -0.35 4.32
N VAL A 41 6.28 -1.11 5.11
CA VAL A 41 6.76 -1.74 6.35
C VAL A 41 7.86 -2.74 6.04
N LYS A 42 7.68 -3.62 5.04
CA LYS A 42 8.71 -4.57 4.60
C LYS A 42 9.96 -3.89 4.04
N ALA A 43 9.81 -2.79 3.31
CA ALA A 43 10.95 -2.01 2.83
C ALA A 43 11.72 -1.36 3.99
N THR A 44 11.00 -0.89 5.02
CA THR A 44 11.60 -0.38 6.26
C THR A 44 12.31 -1.50 7.01
N ASP A 45 11.68 -2.67 7.13
CA ASP A 45 12.26 -3.87 7.75
C ASP A 45 13.53 -4.33 7.02
N LEU A 46 13.54 -4.31 5.69
CA LEU A 46 14.72 -4.62 4.88
C LEU A 46 15.86 -3.60 5.12
N ALA A 47 15.54 -2.32 5.22
CA ALA A 47 16.53 -1.29 5.57
C ALA A 47 17.07 -1.50 6.99
N SER A 48 16.21 -1.82 7.96
CA SER A 48 16.61 -2.16 9.34
C SER A 48 17.45 -3.44 9.39
N TYR A 49 17.11 -4.47 8.62
CA TYR A 49 17.87 -5.70 8.48
C TYR A 49 19.25 -5.42 7.91
N THR A 50 19.33 -4.61 6.84
CA THR A 50 20.60 -4.23 6.19
C THR A 50 21.48 -3.43 7.15
N GLN A 51 20.92 -2.47 7.88
CA GLN A 51 21.64 -1.70 8.89
C GLN A 51 22.20 -2.62 9.98
N ARG A 52 21.37 -3.53 10.52
CA ARG A 52 21.81 -4.47 11.55
C ARG A 52 22.89 -5.43 11.05
N PHE A 53 22.79 -5.86 9.79
CA PHE A 53 23.83 -6.65 9.15
C PHE A 53 25.15 -5.87 9.01
N GLN A 54 25.10 -4.60 8.61
CA GLN A 54 26.28 -3.73 8.56
C GLN A 54 26.91 -3.51 9.93
N GLU A 55 26.11 -3.28 10.96
CA GLU A 55 26.58 -3.15 12.34
C GLU A 55 27.28 -4.44 12.83
N LEU A 56 26.70 -5.60 12.53
CA LEU A 56 27.31 -6.90 12.84
C LEU A 56 28.62 -7.12 12.07
N ALA A 57 28.66 -6.80 10.77
CA ALA A 57 29.88 -6.91 9.96
C ALA A 57 31.00 -6.01 10.49
N LEU A 58 30.66 -4.78 10.94
CA LEU A 58 31.60 -3.87 11.58
C LEU A 58 32.10 -4.40 12.92
N LEU A 59 31.22 -5.00 13.73
CA LEU A 59 31.60 -5.62 14.99
C LEU A 59 32.55 -6.80 14.76
N CYS A 60 32.25 -7.68 13.80
CA CYS A 60 33.15 -8.76 13.41
C CYS A 60 34.50 -8.22 12.95
N GLY A 61 34.52 -7.21 12.06
CA GLY A 61 35.75 -6.61 11.58
C GLY A 61 36.64 -6.02 12.69
N ARG A 62 36.04 -5.46 13.75
CA ARG A 62 36.79 -4.98 14.92
C ARG A 62 37.33 -6.12 15.77
N MET A 63 36.50 -7.13 16.07
CA MET A 63 36.94 -8.29 16.86
C MET A 63 38.13 -9.02 16.21
N PHE A 64 38.16 -9.12 14.87
CA PHE A 64 39.26 -9.74 14.14
C PHE A 64 40.45 -8.80 13.86
N SER A 65 40.28 -7.48 14.01
CA SER A 65 41.37 -6.51 13.86
C SER A 65 42.13 -6.27 15.17
N GLU A 66 41.53 -6.58 16.32
CA GLU A 66 42.13 -6.41 17.65
C GLU A 66 43.01 -7.62 18.06
N GLU A 67 42.97 -8.72 17.30
CA GLU A 67 43.88 -9.88 17.44
C GLU A 67 45.17 -9.76 16.60
N ALA A 68 45.34 -8.65 15.86
CA ALA A 68 46.48 -8.41 14.97
C ALA A 68 47.48 -7.37 15.53
N ASP A 69 47.71 -7.37 16.85
CA ASP A 69 48.82 -6.68 17.53
C ASP A 69 49.65 -7.69 18.34
#